data_AF-N6Z9T8-F1
#
_entry.id   AF-N6Z9T8-F1
#
_cell.length_a   1.000
_cell.length_b   1.000
_cell.length_c   1.000
_cell.angle_alpha   90.00
_cell.angle_beta   90.00
_cell.angle_gamma   90.00
#
_symmetry.space_group_name_H-M   'P 1'
#
loop_
_entity.id
_entity.type
_entity.pdbx_description
1 polymer ?
#
loop_
_entity_poly.entity_id
_entity_poly.type
_entity_poly.pdbx_seq_one_letter_code
_entity_poly.pdbx_strand_id
1 'polypeptide(L)' 'MRPDGVEVAVCRAIHAGYRVGCEVLLGHVAGRVVGYNIGHYGRFSGARYPLLVKTRFGVAKCSLQEVAAA' A
#
# COMPACT_ATOMS: atom_id res chain seq x y z
N MET A 1 -3.13 -22.12 -2.80
CA MET A 1 -3.69 -20.82 -2.36
C MET A 1 -3.65 -19.89 -3.57
N ARG A 2 -4.80 -19.54 -4.18
CA ARG A 2 -4.79 -18.50 -5.23
C ARG A 2 -4.28 -17.22 -4.56
N PRO A 3 -3.31 -16.48 -5.12
CA PRO A 3 -3.00 -15.16 -4.60
C PRO A 3 -4.32 -14.39 -4.61
N ASP A 4 -4.75 -13.92 -3.45
CA ASP A 4 -5.86 -12.99 -3.37
C ASP A 4 -5.58 -11.91 -4.42
N GLY A 5 -6.47 -11.76 -5.40
CA GLY A 5 -6.22 -10.94 -6.57
C GLY A 5 -5.85 -9.51 -6.17
N VAL A 6 -5.17 -8.78 -7.05
CA VAL A 6 -4.83 -7.36 -6.85
C VAL A 6 -6.05 -6.58 -6.33
N GLU A 7 -7.23 -6.82 -6.90
CA GLU A 7 -8.49 -6.24 -6.46
C GLU A 7 -8.80 -6.55 -4.98
N VAL A 8 -8.72 -7.81 -4.56
CA VAL A 8 -8.95 -8.23 -3.17
C VAL A 8 -7.96 -7.54 -2.22
N ALA A 9 -6.69 -7.46 -2.60
CA ALA A 9 -5.66 -6.79 -1.78
C ALA A 9 -5.94 -5.28 -1.63
N VAL A 10 -6.38 -4.62 -2.70
CA VAL A 10 -6.78 -3.21 -2.67
C VAL A 10 -8.04 -3.01 -1.83
N CYS A 11 -9.07 -3.85 -1.98
CA CYS A 11 -10.27 -3.80 -1.15
C CYS A 11 -9.93 -3.97 0.33
N ARG A 12 -9.03 -4.90 0.68
CA ARG A 12 -8.56 -5.08 2.07
C ARG A 12 -7.84 -3.83 2.59
N ALA A 13 -7.00 -3.20 1.77
CA ALA A 13 -6.32 -1.96 2.14
C ALA A 13 -7.32 -0.82 2.43
N ILE A 14 -8.33 -0.66 1.59
CA ILE A 14 -9.40 0.34 1.77
C ILE A 14 -10.20 0.05 3.04
N HIS A 15 -10.63 -1.20 3.27
CA HIS A 15 -11.39 -1.59 4.47
C HIS A 15 -10.58 -1.46 5.75
N ALA A 16 -9.25 -1.59 5.69
CA ALA A 16 -8.35 -1.34 6.81
C ALA A 16 -8.12 0.17 7.08
N GLY A 17 -8.70 1.06 6.28
CA GLY A 17 -8.62 2.51 6.49
C GLY A 17 -7.54 3.21 5.67
N TYR A 18 -6.75 2.50 4.86
CA TYR A 18 -5.69 3.08 4.02
C TYR A 18 -6.27 3.68 2.73
N ARG A 19 -6.98 4.80 2.87
CA ARG A 19 -7.58 5.55 1.76
C ARG A 19 -6.59 6.58 1.21
N VAL A 20 -6.74 6.93 -0.07
CA VAL A 20 -5.95 8.02 -0.67
C VAL A 20 -6.11 9.30 0.14
N GLY A 21 -5.01 9.96 0.45
CA GLY A 21 -4.97 11.14 1.31
C GLY A 21 -4.65 10.84 2.78
N CYS A 22 -4.81 9.59 3.24
CA CYS A 22 -4.49 9.21 4.62
C CYS A 22 -3.00 9.34 4.90
N GLU A 23 -2.69 9.89 6.06
CA GLU A 23 -1.33 9.98 6.58
C GLU A 23 -0.96 8.66 7.25
N VAL A 24 0.27 8.23 6.99
CA VAL A 24 0.77 6.92 7.40
C VAL A 24 2.24 7.02 7.77
N LEU A 25 2.72 6.02 8.52
CA LEU A 25 4.11 5.83 8.84
C LEU A 25 4.65 4.56 8.16
N LEU A 26 5.80 4.70 7.49
CA LEU A 26 6.64 3.59 7.05
C LEU A 26 7.81 3.47 8.04
N GLY A 27 7.64 2.66 9.08
CA GLY A 27 8.52 2.72 10.26
C GLY A 27 8.49 4.11 10.88
N HIS A 28 9.59 4.87 10.78
CA HIS A 28 9.68 6.26 11.27
C HIS A 28 9.50 7.32 10.19
N VAL A 29 9.22 6.92 8.94
CA VAL A 29 9.10 7.85 7.82
C VAL A 29 7.64 8.20 7.59
N ALA A 30 7.28 9.47 7.81
CA ALA A 30 5.97 9.99 7.46
C ALA A 30 5.72 9.94 5.96
N GLY A 31 4.49 9.56 5.60
CA GLY A 31 4.03 9.50 4.24
C GLY A 31 2.53 9.69 4.12
N ARG A 32 2.06 9.72 2.88
CA ARG A 32 0.64 9.83 2.53
C ARG A 32 0.30 8.79 1.48
N VAL A 33 -0.81 8.10 1.65
CA VAL A 33 -1.34 7.20 0.62
C VAL A 33 -1.73 8.04 -0.60
N VAL A 34 -1.15 7.74 -1.76
CA VAL A 34 -1.41 8.46 -3.03
C VAL A 34 -2.08 7.61 -4.09
N GLY A 35 -2.25 6.31 -3.83
CA GLY A 35 -2.96 5.41 -4.73
C GLY A 35 -2.75 3.94 -4.37
N TYR A 36 -3.12 3.08 -5.31
CA TYR A 36 -3.05 1.63 -5.18
C TYR A 36 -2.18 1.03 -6.26
N ASN A 37 -1.41 0.00 -5.90
CA ASN A 37 -0.57 -0.74 -6.83
C ASN A 37 -1.41 -1.80 -7.55
N ILE A 38 -1.66 -1.60 -8.84
CA ILE A 38 -2.40 -2.55 -9.67
C ILE A 38 -1.49 -3.49 -10.50
N GLY A 39 -0.18 -3.49 -10.24
CA GLY A 39 0.77 -4.31 -10.98
C GLY A 39 0.66 -5.80 -10.62
N HIS A 40 0.48 -6.66 -11.63
CA HIS A 40 0.31 -8.10 -11.42
C HIS A 40 1.63 -8.89 -11.29
N TYR A 41 2.75 -8.30 -11.72
CA TYR A 41 4.04 -9.00 -11.85
C TYR A 41 5.18 -8.29 -11.09
N GLY A 42 6.28 -9.03 -10.91
CA GLY A 42 7.47 -8.58 -10.21
C GLY A 42 7.43 -8.82 -8.69
N ARG A 43 8.56 -8.56 -8.03
CA ARG A 43 8.75 -8.80 -6.58
C ARG A 43 7.77 -8.00 -5.71
N PHE A 44 7.37 -6.81 -6.18
CA PHE A 44 6.48 -5.87 -5.49
C PHE A 44 5.14 -5.73 -6.23
N SER A 45 4.44 -6.85 -6.43
CA SER A 45 3.11 -6.88 -7.06
C SER A 45 2.03 -6.32 -6.13
N GLY A 46 0.92 -5.86 -6.72
CA GLY A 46 -0.22 -5.29 -6.01
C GLY A 46 -0.91 -6.26 -5.05
N ALA A 47 -0.85 -7.56 -5.33
CA ALA A 47 -1.38 -8.59 -4.46
C ALA A 47 -0.66 -8.66 -3.10
N ARG A 48 0.60 -8.21 -3.03
CA ARG A 48 1.44 -8.22 -1.81
C ARG A 48 1.71 -6.81 -1.26
N TYR A 49 1.84 -5.84 -2.15
CA TYR A 49 2.17 -4.44 -1.84
C TYR A 49 1.11 -3.51 -2.43
N PRO A 50 -0.14 -3.52 -1.90
CA PRO A 50 -1.27 -2.85 -2.53
C PRO A 50 -1.22 -1.31 -2.44
N LEU A 51 -0.39 -0.73 -1.56
CA LEU A 51 -0.38 0.71 -1.32
C LEU A 51 0.72 1.42 -2.10
N LEU A 52 0.41 2.62 -2.61
CA LEU A 52 1.39 3.61 -3.05
C LEU A 52 1.46 4.73 -2.02
N VAL A 53 2.62 4.89 -1.37
CA VAL A 53 2.83 5.89 -0.32
C VAL A 53 3.87 6.89 -0.79
N LYS A 54 3.49 8.17 -0.84
CA LYS A 54 4.42 9.27 -1.10
C LYS A 54 5.07 9.68 0.22
N THR A 55 6.40 9.70 0.23
CA THR A 55 7.24 10.14 1.34
C THR A 55 8.17 11.27 0.87
N ARG A 56 9.02 11.78 1.77
CA ARG A 56 10.12 12.69 1.40
C ARG A 56 11.14 12.08 0.44
N PHE A 57 11.17 10.75 0.30
CA PHE A 57 12.12 10.02 -0.57
C PHE A 57 11.51 9.60 -1.91
N GLY A 58 10.25 9.94 -2.17
CA GLY A 58 9.51 9.53 -3.37
C GLY A 58 8.34 8.61 -3.07
N VAL A 59 7.83 7.92 -4.10
CA VAL A 59 6.69 7.02 -4.01
C VAL A 59 7.18 5.58 -3.85
N ALA A 60 6.73 4.90 -2.80
CA ALA A 60 7.02 3.51 -2.52
C ALA A 60 5.79 2.62 -2.65
N LYS A 61 6.01 1.36 -3.02
CA LYS A 61 5.01 0.29 -2.94
C LYS A 61 5.11 -0.37 -1.57
N CYS A 62 4.00 -0.44 -0.84
CA CYS A 62 4.01 -0.91 0.54
C CYS A 62 2.96 -2.01 0.76
N SER A 63 3.35 -3.01 1.54
CA SER A 63 2.44 -4.00 2.12
C SER A 63 1.76 -3.42 3.35
N LEU A 64 0.62 -3.99 3.76
CA LEU A 64 -0.08 -3.54 4.96
C LEU A 64 0.69 -3.77 6.26
N GLN A 65 1.74 -4.59 6.25
CA GLN A 65 2.60 -4.86 7.41
C GLN A 65 3.69 -3.80 7.58
N GLU A 66 4.03 -3.07 6.51
CA GLU A 66 5.05 -2.02 6.50
C GLU A 66 4.46 -0.64 6.82
N VAL A 67 3.13 -0.54 6.92
CA VAL A 67 2.39 0.72 7.07
C VAL A 67 1.64 0.71 8.40
N ALA A 68 1.76 1.80 9.15
CA ALA A 68 0.92 2.11 10.30
C ALA A 68 0.15 3.41 10.05
N ALA A 69 -1.00 3.57 10.70
CA ALA A 69 -1.65 4.87 10.80
C ALA A 69 -0.71 5.85 11.55
N ALA A 70 -0.65 7.09 11.09
CA ALA A 70 0.12 8.16 11.75
C ALA A 70 -0.59 8.68 13.01
#